data_AF-A0A956IL12-F1
#
_entry.id   AF-A0A956IL12-F1
#
_cell.length_a   1.000
_cell.length_b   1.000
_cell.length_c   1.000
_cell.angle_alpha   90.00
_cell.angle_beta   90.00
_cell.angle_gamma   90.00
#
_symmetry.space_group_name_H-M   'P 1'
#
loop_
_entity.id
_entity.type
_entity.pdbx_description
1 polymer ?
#
loop_
_entity_poly.entity_id
_entity_poly.type
_entity_poly.pdbx_seq_one_letter_code
_entity_poly.pdbx_strand_id
1 'polypeptide(L)'
;NHELMNAAGDFRYVTPGGFRDFEDVSGLDVTDPRVTRFPLEQRHRVAAFLPGGRYARRIASQPVVVVVGDTVFTHGGVLPKYAPQIDRLNAEVTAWLLGGPPQGARVVMTPDSPVWSRHYSDETGPEQCALLEDALRALGAKRMVVGHTVQKTANAACDGKVWRIDVGMAAHYGGRPEVLLLEAGEARVEREKAL
;
A
#
# COMPACT_ATOMS: atom_id res chain seq x y z
N ASN A 1 1.31 -0.23 2.94
CA ASN A 1 2.10 -1.29 3.62
C ASN A 1 1.41 -1.83 4.87
N HIS A 2 0.81 -0.98 5.69
CA HIS A 2 0.20 -1.36 6.97
C HIS A 2 -0.86 -2.48 6.85
N GLU A 3 -1.63 -2.55 5.78
CA GLU A 3 -2.58 -3.65 5.53
C GLU A 3 -1.87 -5.00 5.52
N LEU A 4 -0.73 -5.08 4.83
CA LEU A 4 0.06 -6.30 4.72
C LEU A 4 0.85 -6.55 6.01
N MET A 5 1.28 -5.52 6.75
CA MET A 5 1.91 -5.70 8.06
C MET A 5 0.96 -6.37 9.05
N ASN A 6 -0.32 -5.97 9.09
CA ASN A 6 -1.33 -6.65 9.89
C ASN A 6 -1.42 -8.15 9.53
N ALA A 7 -1.42 -8.48 8.24
CA ALA A 7 -1.45 -9.87 7.78
C ALA A 7 -0.16 -10.64 8.11
N ALA A 8 0.99 -9.97 8.15
CA ALA A 8 2.24 -10.57 8.63
C ALA A 8 2.31 -10.73 10.16
N GLY A 9 1.33 -10.22 10.91
CA GLY A 9 1.37 -10.19 12.37
C GLY A 9 2.32 -9.14 12.93
N ASP A 10 2.68 -8.13 12.14
CA ASP A 10 3.49 -7.00 12.57
C ASP A 10 2.58 -5.83 12.97
N PHE A 11 2.49 -5.60 14.28
CA PHE A 11 1.60 -4.59 14.86
C PHE A 11 2.36 -3.43 15.51
N ARG A 12 3.63 -3.21 15.16
CA ARG A 12 4.49 -2.19 15.80
C ARG A 12 3.98 -0.75 15.71
N TYR A 13 3.04 -0.47 14.80
CA TYR A 13 2.41 0.84 14.60
C TYR A 13 0.98 0.92 15.15
N VAL A 14 0.42 -0.18 15.66
CA VAL A 14 -0.98 -0.24 16.09
C VAL A 14 -1.10 0.34 17.49
N THR A 15 -2.02 1.28 17.66
CA THR A 15 -2.32 1.89 18.97
C THR A 15 -3.21 0.96 19.82
N PRO A 16 -3.29 1.17 21.14
CA PRO A 16 -4.25 0.45 21.99
C PRO A 16 -5.70 0.58 21.51
N GLY A 17 -6.08 1.75 20.96
CA GLY A 17 -7.39 1.95 20.35
C GLY A 17 -7.60 1.08 19.10
N GLY A 18 -6.60 1.02 18.23
CA GLY A 18 -6.65 0.18 17.01
C GLY A 18 -6.78 -1.32 17.28
N PHE A 19 -6.40 -1.80 18.46
CA PHE A 19 -6.71 -3.17 18.90
C PHE A 19 -8.16 -3.31 19.34
N ARG A 20 -8.67 -2.36 20.14
CA ARG A 20 -10.06 -2.36 20.63
C ARG A 20 -11.10 -2.25 19.51
N ASP A 21 -10.79 -1.57 18.41
CA ASP A 21 -11.66 -1.46 17.22
C ASP A 21 -12.12 -2.83 16.65
N PHE A 22 -11.48 -3.93 17.06
CA PHE A 22 -11.78 -5.28 16.59
C PHE A 22 -12.52 -6.16 17.62
N GLU A 23 -12.67 -5.72 18.87
CA GLU A 23 -13.29 -6.52 19.95
C GLU A 23 -14.75 -6.87 19.64
N ASP A 24 -15.50 -5.96 19.01
CA ASP A 24 -16.91 -6.13 18.66
C ASP A 24 -17.13 -6.75 17.27
N VAL A 25 -16.06 -7.15 16.57
CA VAL A 25 -16.17 -7.76 15.24
C VAL A 25 -16.60 -9.21 15.37
N SER A 26 -17.84 -9.49 14.97
CA SER A 26 -18.39 -10.85 15.01
C SER A 26 -17.74 -11.81 14.00
N GLY A 27 -17.74 -13.09 14.37
CA GLY A 27 -17.28 -14.20 13.51
C GLY A 27 -15.75 -14.35 13.43
N LEU A 28 -15.01 -13.77 14.36
CA LEU A 28 -13.56 -13.96 14.49
C LEU A 28 -13.26 -15.18 15.37
N ASP A 29 -12.40 -16.07 14.90
CA ASP A 29 -11.89 -17.17 15.71
C ASP A 29 -10.65 -16.72 16.48
N VAL A 30 -10.86 -16.29 17.73
CA VAL A 30 -9.79 -15.90 18.65
C VAL A 30 -9.15 -17.09 19.38
N THR A 31 -9.65 -18.30 19.13
CA THR A 31 -9.16 -19.55 19.74
C THR A 31 -8.16 -20.30 18.87
N ASP A 32 -8.05 -19.93 17.57
CA ASP A 32 -7.05 -20.47 16.65
C ASP A 32 -5.62 -20.41 17.25
N PRO A 33 -4.85 -21.51 17.24
CA PRO A 33 -3.47 -21.54 17.74
C PRO A 33 -2.54 -20.46 17.15
N ARG A 34 -2.78 -20.06 15.90
CA ARG A 34 -2.06 -18.97 15.22
C ARG A 34 -2.35 -17.61 15.83
N VAL A 35 -3.50 -17.45 16.47
CA VAL A 35 -3.98 -16.24 17.15
C VAL A 35 -3.59 -16.25 18.62
N THR A 36 -3.77 -17.38 19.32
CA THR A 36 -3.57 -17.46 20.78
C THR A 36 -2.13 -17.25 21.23
N ARG A 37 -1.15 -17.38 20.31
CA ARG A 37 0.25 -17.00 20.53
C ARG A 37 0.48 -15.49 20.72
N PHE A 38 -0.49 -14.65 20.36
CA PHE A 38 -0.43 -13.21 20.57
C PHE A 38 -1.07 -12.82 21.92
N PRO A 39 -0.66 -11.67 22.52
CA PRO A 39 -1.29 -11.11 23.72
C PRO A 39 -2.80 -10.97 23.55
N LEU A 40 -3.55 -11.13 24.66
CA LEU A 40 -5.01 -11.20 24.65
C LEU A 40 -5.64 -9.98 23.95
N GLU A 41 -5.12 -8.79 24.24
CA GLU A 41 -5.56 -7.52 23.70
C GLU A 41 -5.38 -7.43 22.17
N GLN A 42 -4.52 -8.24 21.56
CA GLN A 42 -4.27 -8.23 20.12
C GLN A 42 -5.12 -9.24 19.35
N ARG A 43 -5.67 -10.27 20.03
CA ARG A 43 -6.21 -11.47 19.39
C ARG A 43 -7.32 -11.21 18.39
N HIS A 44 -8.23 -10.28 18.68
CA HIS A 44 -9.30 -9.93 17.73
C HIS A 44 -8.75 -9.36 16.43
N ARG A 45 -7.84 -8.38 16.51
CA ARG A 45 -7.18 -7.82 15.32
C ARG A 45 -6.36 -8.88 14.58
N VAL A 46 -5.64 -9.71 15.30
CA VAL A 46 -4.86 -10.82 14.74
C VAL A 46 -5.79 -11.79 13.97
N ALA A 47 -6.90 -12.23 14.57
CA ALA A 47 -7.88 -13.09 13.93
C ALA A 47 -8.53 -12.45 12.69
N ALA A 48 -8.71 -11.13 12.72
CA ALA A 48 -9.25 -10.39 11.58
C ALA A 48 -8.29 -10.34 10.38
N PHE A 49 -6.99 -10.17 10.61
CA PHE A 49 -6.01 -9.86 9.57
C PHE A 49 -5.02 -10.96 9.19
N LEU A 50 -4.77 -11.96 10.05
CA LEU A 50 -3.90 -13.07 9.65
C LEU A 50 -4.43 -13.74 8.37
N PRO A 51 -3.56 -14.38 7.57
CA PRO A 51 -3.95 -15.13 6.37
C PRO A 51 -5.17 -16.03 6.60
N GLY A 52 -6.20 -15.83 5.76
CA GLY A 52 -7.50 -16.48 5.91
C GLY A 52 -8.44 -15.81 6.92
N GLY A 53 -8.08 -14.67 7.49
CA GLY A 53 -8.94 -13.82 8.31
C GLY A 53 -9.96 -13.05 7.48
N ARG A 54 -11.02 -12.53 8.12
CA ARG A 54 -12.10 -11.80 7.43
C ARG A 54 -11.60 -10.58 6.66
N TYR A 55 -10.72 -9.79 7.26
CA TYR A 55 -10.17 -8.58 6.64
C TYR A 55 -9.06 -8.93 5.65
N ALA A 56 -8.25 -9.96 5.93
CA ALA A 56 -7.27 -10.48 4.99
C ALA A 56 -7.92 -10.87 3.65
N ARG A 57 -9.04 -11.61 3.69
CA ARG A 57 -9.82 -11.97 2.49
C ARG A 57 -10.35 -10.76 1.74
N ARG A 58 -10.78 -9.71 2.45
CA ARG A 58 -11.24 -8.46 1.82
C ARG A 58 -10.10 -7.75 1.11
N ILE A 59 -8.93 -7.65 1.74
CA ILE A 59 -7.73 -7.06 1.14
C ILE A 59 -7.27 -7.88 -0.08
N ALA A 60 -7.38 -9.21 -0.01
CA ALA A 60 -6.98 -10.12 -1.10
C ALA A 60 -7.75 -9.89 -2.41
N SER A 61 -8.91 -9.21 -2.37
CA SER A 61 -9.68 -8.80 -3.55
C SER A 61 -9.08 -7.61 -4.31
N GLN A 62 -8.06 -6.95 -3.75
CA GLN A 62 -7.42 -5.77 -4.32
C GLN A 62 -5.99 -6.12 -4.76
N PRO A 63 -5.54 -5.64 -5.93
CA PRO A 63 -4.17 -5.79 -6.36
C PRO A 63 -3.22 -4.92 -5.53
N VAL A 64 -1.96 -5.33 -5.41
CA VAL A 64 -0.88 -4.53 -4.81
C VAL A 64 -0.44 -3.42 -5.76
N VAL A 65 -0.38 -3.74 -7.05
CA VAL A 65 -0.09 -2.82 -8.15
C VAL A 65 -1.15 -2.98 -9.23
N VAL A 66 -1.73 -1.89 -9.72
CA VAL A 66 -2.69 -1.92 -10.84
C VAL A 66 -2.33 -0.91 -11.90
N VAL A 67 -2.54 -1.25 -13.17
CA VAL A 67 -2.41 -0.33 -14.30
C VAL A 67 -3.81 -0.03 -14.83
N VAL A 68 -4.16 1.26 -14.89
CA VAL A 68 -5.43 1.74 -15.45
C VAL A 68 -5.10 2.76 -16.54
N GLY A 69 -5.46 2.44 -17.78
CA GLY A 69 -5.01 3.22 -18.93
C GLY A 69 -3.48 3.24 -19.02
N ASP A 70 -2.89 4.42 -18.99
CA ASP A 70 -1.45 4.64 -18.99
C ASP A 70 -0.86 5.00 -17.61
N THR A 71 -1.61 4.72 -16.53
CA THR A 71 -1.23 5.07 -15.15
C THR A 71 -1.09 3.84 -14.26
N VAL A 72 0.06 3.73 -13.60
CA VAL A 72 0.35 2.71 -12.57
C VAL A 72 -0.03 3.25 -11.20
N PHE A 73 -0.77 2.48 -10.40
CA PHE A 73 -1.08 2.78 -9.01
C PHE A 73 -0.42 1.76 -8.09
N THR A 74 0.32 2.25 -7.09
CA THR A 74 0.94 1.44 -6.05
C THR A 74 1.13 2.27 -4.77
N HIS A 75 1.39 1.62 -3.63
CA HIS A 75 1.54 2.35 -2.38
C HIS A 75 2.88 3.09 -2.25
N GLY A 76 4.03 2.46 -2.52
CA GLY A 76 5.36 3.07 -2.39
C GLY A 76 6.04 3.41 -3.73
N GLY A 77 6.10 2.44 -4.65
CA GLY A 77 6.68 2.64 -5.99
C GLY A 77 7.18 1.34 -6.61
N VAL A 78 6.91 1.11 -7.90
CA VAL A 78 7.34 -0.10 -8.61
C VAL A 78 8.73 0.12 -9.20
N LEU A 79 9.76 -0.50 -8.61
CA LEU A 79 11.11 -0.48 -9.19
C LEU A 79 11.19 -1.38 -10.45
N PRO A 80 12.14 -1.16 -11.37
CA PRO A 80 12.23 -1.93 -12.62
C PRO A 80 12.29 -3.45 -12.42
N LYS A 81 12.92 -3.93 -11.34
CA LYS A 81 12.97 -5.37 -11.01
C LYS A 81 11.59 -5.98 -10.74
N TYR A 82 10.59 -5.19 -10.36
CA TYR A 82 9.22 -5.64 -10.11
C TYR A 82 8.30 -5.44 -11.31
N ALA A 83 8.60 -4.51 -12.21
CA ALA A 83 7.73 -4.14 -13.32
C ALA A 83 7.30 -5.34 -14.20
N PRO A 84 8.19 -6.25 -14.64
CA PRO A 84 7.80 -7.40 -15.45
C PRO A 84 7.02 -8.48 -14.69
N GLN A 85 6.92 -8.38 -13.36
CA GLN A 85 6.38 -9.43 -12.49
C GLN A 85 5.21 -8.96 -11.63
N ILE A 86 4.57 -7.83 -11.95
CA ILE A 86 3.47 -7.28 -11.15
C ILE A 86 2.29 -8.25 -11.02
N ASP A 87 1.95 -8.98 -12.10
CA ASP A 87 0.83 -9.93 -12.08
C ASP A 87 1.14 -11.12 -11.17
N ARG A 88 2.36 -11.66 -11.26
CA ARG A 88 2.84 -12.72 -10.38
C ARG A 88 2.85 -12.25 -8.92
N LEU A 89 3.36 -11.06 -8.66
CA LEU A 89 3.41 -10.48 -7.32
C LEU A 89 2.00 -10.32 -6.73
N ASN A 90 1.05 -9.78 -7.52
CA ASN A 90 -0.34 -9.65 -7.12
C ASN A 90 -0.94 -11.02 -6.78
N ALA A 91 -0.76 -12.03 -7.64
CA ALA A 91 -1.26 -13.38 -7.41
C ALA A 91 -0.67 -14.04 -6.15
N GLU A 92 0.64 -13.90 -5.93
CA GLU A 92 1.32 -14.44 -4.74
C GLU A 92 0.84 -13.77 -3.45
N VAL A 93 0.57 -12.47 -3.47
CA VAL A 93 0.03 -11.73 -2.31
C VAL A 93 -1.42 -12.08 -2.05
N THR A 94 -2.26 -12.17 -3.08
CA THR A 94 -3.64 -12.64 -2.95
C THR A 94 -3.68 -14.05 -2.38
N ALA A 95 -2.89 -14.97 -2.93
CA ALA A 95 -2.82 -16.35 -2.44
C ALA A 95 -2.39 -16.40 -0.97
N TRP A 96 -1.38 -15.64 -0.58
CA TRP A 96 -0.95 -15.53 0.81
C TRP A 96 -2.06 -15.00 1.72
N LEU A 97 -2.72 -13.89 1.37
CA LEU A 97 -3.79 -13.29 2.17
C LEU A 97 -5.00 -14.23 2.34
N LEU A 98 -5.28 -15.07 1.36
CA LEU A 98 -6.33 -16.09 1.42
C LEU A 98 -5.99 -17.30 2.31
N GLY A 99 -4.79 -17.36 2.90
CA GLY A 99 -4.33 -18.47 3.74
C GLY A 99 -3.36 -19.42 3.05
N GLY A 100 -2.93 -19.08 1.83
CA GLY A 100 -1.90 -19.80 1.10
C GLY A 100 -0.49 -19.58 1.66
N PRO A 101 0.53 -20.13 1.00
CA PRO A 101 1.89 -20.09 1.53
C PRO A 101 2.49 -18.67 1.47
N PRO A 102 3.53 -18.39 2.28
CA PRO A 102 3.95 -17.03 2.60
C PRO A 102 4.85 -16.39 1.53
N GLN A 103 4.85 -16.88 0.28
CA GLN A 103 5.68 -16.31 -0.79
C GLN A 103 5.35 -14.84 -1.01
N GLY A 104 4.07 -14.48 -1.09
CA GLY A 104 3.63 -13.10 -1.24
C GLY A 104 4.18 -12.20 -0.14
N ALA A 105 4.13 -12.65 1.12
CA ALA A 105 4.69 -11.93 2.27
C ALA A 105 6.20 -11.65 2.09
N ARG A 106 6.97 -12.66 1.66
CA ARG A 106 8.43 -12.52 1.49
C ARG A 106 8.80 -11.47 0.45
N VAL A 107 8.01 -11.36 -0.62
CA VAL A 107 8.24 -10.39 -1.70
C VAL A 107 7.92 -8.97 -1.26
N VAL A 108 6.79 -8.78 -0.57
CA VAL A 108 6.26 -7.44 -0.24
C VAL A 108 6.71 -6.87 1.12
N MET A 109 7.50 -7.61 1.90
CA MET A 109 8.05 -7.13 3.18
C MET A 109 9.49 -6.60 3.06
N THR A 110 9.99 -6.43 1.84
CA THR A 110 11.31 -5.85 1.59
C THR A 110 11.23 -4.32 1.42
N PRO A 111 12.27 -3.55 1.81
CA PRO A 111 12.28 -2.09 1.68
C PRO A 111 12.03 -1.59 0.24
N ASP A 112 12.48 -2.35 -0.75
CA ASP A 112 12.35 -2.00 -2.17
C ASP A 112 11.02 -2.41 -2.79
N SER A 113 10.19 -3.16 -2.08
CA SER A 113 8.95 -3.69 -2.65
C SER A 113 7.96 -2.58 -3.02
N PRO A 114 6.97 -2.86 -3.90
CA PRO A 114 6.00 -1.86 -4.35
C PRO A 114 5.23 -1.13 -3.24
N VAL A 115 5.19 -1.68 -2.03
CA VAL A 115 4.51 -1.11 -0.86
C VAL A 115 5.44 -0.44 0.15
N TRP A 116 6.76 -0.48 -0.02
CA TRP A 116 7.72 0.13 0.91
C TRP A 116 8.70 1.10 0.25
N SER A 117 8.91 0.97 -1.06
CA SER A 117 9.87 1.80 -1.78
C SER A 117 9.54 3.29 -1.61
N ARG A 118 10.58 4.09 -1.37
CA ARG A 118 10.50 5.56 -1.30
C ARG A 118 11.25 6.25 -2.44
N HIS A 119 11.81 5.48 -3.37
CA HIS A 119 12.68 5.98 -4.44
C HIS A 119 12.04 7.10 -5.27
N TYR A 120 10.72 7.06 -5.47
CA TYR A 120 10.01 8.06 -6.28
C TYR A 120 9.25 9.11 -5.45
N SER A 121 9.43 9.13 -4.13
CA SER A 121 8.63 9.97 -3.24
C SER A 121 9.38 10.73 -2.15
N ASP A 122 10.63 10.38 -1.87
CA ASP A 122 11.50 11.08 -0.92
C ASP A 122 12.40 12.12 -1.64
N GLU A 123 13.68 11.79 -1.86
CA GLU A 123 14.64 12.63 -2.60
C GLU A 123 14.65 12.28 -4.10
N THR A 124 13.59 12.64 -4.84
CA THR A 124 13.46 12.30 -6.26
C THR A 124 14.30 13.22 -7.16
N GLY A 125 15.50 12.76 -7.53
CA GLY A 125 16.42 13.43 -8.47
C GLY A 125 16.54 12.74 -9.83
N PRO A 126 17.53 13.13 -10.67
CA PRO A 126 17.71 12.60 -12.02
C PRO A 126 17.87 11.06 -12.08
N GLU A 127 18.57 10.46 -11.11
CA GLU A 127 18.76 9.00 -11.05
C GLU A 127 17.44 8.28 -10.78
N GLN A 128 16.65 8.79 -9.82
CA GLN A 128 15.33 8.24 -9.50
C GLN A 128 14.35 8.42 -10.67
N CYS A 129 14.45 9.53 -11.40
CA CYS A 129 13.66 9.75 -12.61
C CYS A 129 14.04 8.78 -13.74
N ALA A 130 15.33 8.51 -13.96
CA ALA A 130 15.77 7.49 -14.93
C ALA A 130 15.27 6.09 -14.53
N LEU A 131 15.38 5.74 -13.24
CA LEU A 131 14.88 4.48 -12.70
C LEU A 131 13.35 4.34 -12.83
N LEU A 132 12.61 5.44 -12.64
CA LEU A 132 11.17 5.49 -12.86
C LEU A 132 10.82 5.25 -14.33
N GLU A 133 11.56 5.89 -15.25
CA GLU A 133 11.34 5.72 -16.67
C GLU A 133 11.58 4.28 -17.14
N ASP A 134 12.59 3.60 -16.61
CA ASP A 134 12.81 2.17 -16.86
C ASP A 134 11.60 1.33 -16.41
N ALA A 135 11.07 1.59 -15.22
CA ALA A 135 9.91 0.89 -14.70
C ALA A 135 8.65 1.16 -15.54
N LEU A 136 8.41 2.42 -15.90
CA LEU A 136 7.28 2.83 -16.73
C LEU A 136 7.35 2.23 -18.14
N ARG A 137 8.54 2.20 -18.76
CA ARG A 137 8.77 1.54 -20.04
C ARG A 137 8.44 0.05 -19.96
N ALA A 138 8.91 -0.64 -18.92
CA ALA A 138 8.65 -2.07 -18.73
C ALA A 138 7.16 -2.36 -18.47
N LEU A 139 6.42 -1.42 -17.88
CA LEU A 139 4.98 -1.52 -17.61
C LEU A 139 4.11 -1.04 -18.78
N GLY A 140 4.69 -0.44 -19.82
CA GLY A 140 3.93 0.18 -20.90
C GLY A 140 3.07 1.37 -20.44
N ALA A 141 3.48 2.08 -19.39
CA ALA A 141 2.74 3.18 -18.78
C ALA A 141 3.46 4.53 -18.96
N LYS A 142 2.72 5.63 -18.81
CA LYS A 142 3.25 7.00 -18.89
C LYS A 142 3.51 7.62 -17.53
N ARG A 143 2.79 7.21 -16.49
CA ARG A 143 2.90 7.78 -15.15
C ARG A 143 2.66 6.77 -14.03
N MET A 144 3.18 7.07 -12.85
CA MET A 144 2.95 6.31 -11.62
C MET A 144 2.37 7.22 -10.53
N VAL A 145 1.39 6.71 -9.80
CA VAL A 145 0.80 7.37 -8.62
C VAL A 145 1.23 6.59 -7.39
N VAL A 146 1.82 7.30 -6.43
CA VAL A 146 2.40 6.72 -5.20
C VAL A 146 1.96 7.49 -3.95
N GLY A 147 1.95 6.79 -2.82
CA GLY A 147 1.80 7.36 -1.49
C GLY A 147 3.01 7.07 -0.61
N HIS A 148 2.77 6.58 0.61
CA HIS A 148 3.76 6.05 1.58
C HIS A 148 4.74 7.05 2.19
N THR A 149 5.23 8.00 1.40
CA THR A 149 6.09 9.10 1.83
C THR A 149 5.26 10.37 1.87
N VAL A 150 4.97 10.84 3.08
CA VAL A 150 4.14 12.01 3.34
C VAL A 150 4.74 13.24 2.66
N GLN A 151 3.91 13.91 1.88
CA GLN A 151 4.17 15.18 1.20
C GLN A 151 3.46 16.31 1.94
N LYS A 152 3.99 17.54 1.84
CA LYS A 152 3.28 18.73 2.35
C LYS A 152 1.96 19.00 1.61
N THR A 153 1.95 18.74 0.31
CA THR A 153 0.81 18.85 -0.61
C THR A 153 1.00 17.83 -1.72
N ALA A 154 -0.08 17.34 -2.32
CA ALA A 154 0.02 16.42 -3.46
C ALA A 154 0.72 17.14 -4.61
N ASN A 155 1.66 16.46 -5.26
CA ASN A 155 2.53 17.09 -6.24
C ASN A 155 3.08 16.07 -7.24
N ALA A 156 3.77 16.57 -8.27
CA ALA A 156 4.42 15.77 -9.28
C ALA A 156 5.95 15.90 -9.25
N ALA A 157 6.65 14.91 -9.79
CA ALA A 157 8.08 14.95 -10.10
C ALA A 157 8.36 14.25 -11.45
N CYS A 158 9.61 14.33 -11.91
CA CYS A 158 10.07 13.72 -13.17
C CYS A 158 9.20 14.10 -14.37
N ASP A 159 8.93 15.40 -14.54
CA ASP A 159 8.08 15.95 -15.61
C ASP A 159 6.66 15.34 -15.64
N GLY A 160 6.08 15.10 -14.47
CA GLY A 160 4.72 14.56 -14.35
C GLY A 160 4.63 13.03 -14.50
N LYS A 161 5.76 12.34 -14.61
CA LYS A 161 5.81 10.87 -14.67
C LYS A 161 5.56 10.19 -13.33
N VAL A 162 5.73 10.90 -12.20
CA VAL A 162 5.28 10.41 -10.88
C VAL A 162 4.44 11.47 -10.17
N TRP A 163 3.34 11.01 -9.58
CA TRP A 163 2.46 11.78 -8.71
C TRP A 163 2.50 11.23 -7.29
N ARG A 164 2.78 12.10 -6.33
CA ARG A 164 2.95 11.78 -4.90
C ARG A 164 1.75 12.33 -4.16
N ILE A 165 0.86 11.44 -3.69
CA ILE A 165 -0.48 11.82 -3.22
C ILE A 165 -0.73 11.56 -1.72
N ASP A 166 0.24 10.98 -1.01
CA ASP A 166 0.14 10.87 0.44
C ASP A 166 0.43 12.22 1.08
N VAL A 167 -0.62 12.92 1.50
CA VAL A 167 -0.54 14.24 2.14
C VAL A 167 -0.64 14.16 3.67
N GLY A 168 -0.52 12.96 4.26
CA GLY A 168 -0.61 12.79 5.71
C GLY A 168 -2.00 13.09 6.26
N MET A 169 -3.05 12.59 5.62
CA MET A 169 -4.45 12.87 6.02
C MET A 169 -4.86 12.28 7.38
N ALA A 170 -4.08 11.34 7.93
CA ALA A 170 -4.35 10.80 9.25
C ALA A 170 -4.17 11.89 10.33
N ALA A 171 -5.03 11.88 11.35
CA ALA A 171 -5.02 12.89 12.43
C ALA A 171 -3.65 13.07 13.10
N HIS A 172 -2.82 12.02 13.13
CA HIS A 172 -1.46 12.07 13.63
C HIS A 172 -0.54 13.04 12.86
N TYR A 173 -0.70 13.14 11.54
CA TYR A 173 0.10 13.99 10.66
C TYR A 173 -0.55 15.36 10.44
N GLY A 174 -1.88 15.45 10.53
CA GLY A 174 -2.62 16.71 10.44
C GLY A 174 -2.68 17.33 9.04
N GLY A 175 -2.38 16.55 8.01
CA GLY A 175 -2.49 16.97 6.62
C GLY A 175 -3.94 17.15 6.17
N ARG A 176 -4.18 18.10 5.29
CA ARG A 176 -5.52 18.33 4.70
C ARG A 176 -5.73 17.38 3.52
N PRO A 177 -6.91 16.75 3.37
CA PRO A 177 -7.20 15.90 2.22
C PRO A 177 -7.03 16.65 0.89
N GLU A 178 -6.30 16.03 -0.04
CA GLU A 178 -6.16 16.45 -1.43
C GLU A 178 -6.42 15.25 -2.34
N VAL A 179 -6.95 15.50 -3.54
CA VAL A 179 -7.28 14.44 -4.51
C VAL A 179 -6.57 14.72 -5.83
N LEU A 180 -5.95 13.69 -6.40
CA LEU A 180 -5.46 13.72 -7.77
C LEU A 180 -6.58 13.31 -8.72
N LEU A 181 -6.95 14.21 -9.63
CA LEU A 181 -7.88 13.94 -10.70
C LEU A 181 -7.14 13.68 -12.00
N LEU A 182 -7.49 12.58 -12.66
CA LEU A 182 -6.94 12.18 -13.96
C LEU A 182 -8.08 12.16 -14.99
N GLU A 183 -8.09 13.15 -15.90
CA GLU A 183 -9.14 13.34 -16.91
C GLU A 183 -8.52 13.60 -18.28
N ALA A 184 -8.96 12.88 -19.31
CA ALA A 184 -8.54 13.12 -20.71
C ALA A 184 -7.02 13.22 -20.94
N GLY A 185 -6.22 12.52 -20.13
CA GLY A 185 -4.75 12.57 -20.20
C GLY A 185 -4.10 13.67 -19.37
N GLU A 186 -4.87 14.58 -18.78
CA GLU A 186 -4.41 15.59 -17.84
C GLU A 186 -4.39 15.06 -16.40
N ALA A 187 -3.62 15.73 -15.54
CA ALA A 187 -3.53 15.42 -14.13
C ALA A 187 -3.54 16.73 -13.33
N ARG A 188 -4.51 16.88 -12.42
CA ARG A 188 -4.63 18.07 -11.56
C ARG A 188 -4.94 17.67 -10.13
N VAL A 189 -4.47 18.48 -9.19
CA VAL A 189 -4.78 18.30 -7.76
C VAL A 189 -5.96 19.20 -7.39
N GLU A 190 -6.98 18.60 -6.81
CA GLU A 190 -8.09 19.30 -6.19
C GLU A 190 -7.97 19.26 -4.67
N ARG A 191 -8.34 20.36 -4.03
CA ARG A 191 -8.24 20.55 -2.58
C ARG A 191 -9.61 20.86 -2.03
N GLU A 192 -9.89 20.34 -0.85
CA GLU A 192 -11.08 20.71 -0.11
C GLU A 192 -11.10 22.24 0.09
N LYS A 193 -12.20 22.90 -0.30
CA LYS A 193 -12.36 24.34 -0.06
C LYS A 193 -12.36 24.55 1.45
N ALA A 194 -11.55 25.49 1.92
CA ALA A 194 -11.62 25.90 3.33
C ALA A 194 -13.05 26.35 3.64
N LEU A 195 -13.64 25.76 4.68
CA LEU A 195 -14.92 26.18 5.28
C LEU A 195 -14.81 27.59 5.85
#